data_AF-A0A8M1KL77-F1
#
_entry.id   AF-A0A8M1KL77-F1
#
_cell.length_a   1.000
_cell.length_b   1.000
_cell.length_c   1.000
_cell.angle_alpha   90.00
_cell.angle_beta   90.00
_cell.angle_gamma   90.00
#
_symmetry.space_group_name_H-M   'P 1'
#
loop_
_entity.id
_entity.type
_entity.pdbx_description
1 polymer ?
#
loop_
_entity_poly.entity_id
_entity_poly.type
_entity_poly.pdbx_seq_one_letter_code
_entity_poly.pdbx_strand_id
1 'polypeptide(L)'
;MGEKIVDDSVGVHFPEELYKLARKSQPQRLTWFISQVLDEVSQLLEEDLDTVAWDEKKMKDFMSTLNTQLEGTESCVVSKMKKSKRLNLYFKKLRNETLGKMEDEAQAWELIRKEVHKHLKWVDLLASTRL
;
A
#
# COMPACT_ATOMS: atom_id res chain seq x y z
N MET A 1 9.01 -1.20 -12.29
CA MET A 1 8.11 -0.18 -12.85
C MET A 1 8.85 1.12 -13.01
N GLY A 2 9.38 1.73 -11.94
CA GLY A 2 10.23 2.93 -12.02
C GLY A 2 11.73 2.71 -11.86
N GLU A 3 12.43 3.80 -11.58
CA GLU A 3 13.89 3.86 -11.44
C GLU A 3 14.40 3.17 -10.15
N LYS A 4 15.70 3.31 -9.84
CA LYS A 4 16.25 2.78 -8.59
C LYS A 4 15.67 3.57 -7.40
N ILE A 5 15.20 2.87 -6.38
CA ILE A 5 14.68 3.50 -5.15
C ILE A 5 15.80 4.34 -4.50
N VAL A 6 15.55 5.64 -4.33
CA VAL A 6 16.44 6.61 -3.65
C VAL A 6 16.16 6.67 -2.14
N ASP A 7 17.12 7.14 -1.35
CA ASP A 7 17.01 7.14 0.12
C ASP A 7 16.23 8.33 0.70
N ASP A 8 15.62 9.15 -0.16
CA ASP A 8 14.81 10.29 0.27
C ASP A 8 13.62 9.85 1.14
N SER A 9 13.22 10.73 2.07
CA SER A 9 12.17 10.48 3.05
C SER A 9 10.94 11.32 2.75
N VAL A 10 9.77 10.73 2.92
CA VAL A 10 8.47 11.31 2.58
C VAL A 10 7.93 12.24 3.68
N GLY A 11 8.67 12.42 4.78
CA GLY A 11 8.22 13.21 5.95
C GLY A 11 7.02 12.63 6.70
N VAL A 12 6.47 11.50 6.23
CA VAL A 12 5.37 10.77 6.88
C VAL A 12 5.93 9.52 7.55
N HIS A 13 5.76 9.41 8.86
CA HIS A 13 6.18 8.23 9.60
C HIS A 13 5.33 7.01 9.21
N PHE A 14 6.01 5.95 8.78
CA PHE A 14 5.39 4.66 8.47
C PHE A 14 4.61 4.11 9.68
N PRO A 15 3.40 3.54 9.49
CA PRO A 15 2.50 3.22 10.59
C PRO A 15 2.77 1.81 11.13
N GLU A 16 4.02 1.52 11.50
CA GLU A 16 4.51 0.19 11.88
C GLU A 16 3.69 -0.46 13.00
N GLU A 17 3.25 0.33 13.98
CA GLU A 17 2.45 -0.15 15.10
C GLU A 17 1.09 -0.72 14.67
N LEU A 18 0.51 -0.25 13.55
CA LEU A 18 -0.71 -0.84 13.01
C LEU A 18 -0.47 -2.27 12.51
N TYR A 19 0.68 -2.51 11.86
CA TYR A 19 1.07 -3.84 11.38
C TYR A 19 1.37 -4.79 12.53
N LYS A 20 2.10 -4.32 13.55
CA LYS A 20 2.37 -5.12 14.77
C LYS A 20 1.08 -5.50 15.50
N LEU A 21 0.11 -4.59 15.58
CA LEU A 21 -1.19 -4.86 16.19
C LEU A 21 -1.99 -5.87 15.35
N ALA A 22 -2.01 -5.71 14.02
CA ALA A 22 -2.67 -6.65 13.12
C ALA A 22 -2.10 -8.07 13.25
N ARG A 23 -0.76 -8.21 13.33
CA ARG A 23 -0.08 -9.49 13.52
C ARG A 23 -0.55 -10.26 14.75
N LYS A 24 -0.87 -9.55 15.84
CA LYS A 24 -1.33 -10.13 17.11
C LYS A 24 -2.85 -10.37 17.14
N SER A 25 -3.57 -9.97 16.09
CA SER A 25 -5.02 -10.07 16.04
C SER A 25 -5.49 -11.47 15.59
N GLN A 26 -6.80 -11.73 15.76
CA GLN A 26 -7.40 -12.97 15.29
C GLN A 26 -7.24 -13.13 13.76
N PRO A 27 -7.19 -14.37 13.25
CA PRO A 27 -7.06 -14.68 11.84
C PRO A 27 -7.90 -13.82 10.88
N GLN A 28 -9.19 -13.70 11.14
CA GLN A 28 -10.12 -12.95 10.30
C GLN A 28 -9.82 -11.44 10.30
N ARG A 29 -9.38 -10.89 11.44
CA ARG A 29 -8.98 -9.47 11.56
C ARG A 29 -7.66 -9.19 10.86
N LEU A 30 -6.69 -10.11 10.94
CA LEU A 30 -5.44 -10.02 10.22
C LEU A 30 -5.67 -10.04 8.71
N THR A 31 -6.46 -11.00 8.22
CA THR A 31 -6.82 -11.09 6.79
C THR A 31 -7.54 -9.84 6.33
N TRP A 32 -8.51 -9.33 7.11
CA TRP A 32 -9.20 -8.07 6.80
C TRP A 32 -8.26 -6.86 6.76
N PHE A 33 -7.30 -6.79 7.67
CA PHE A 33 -6.29 -5.72 7.66
C PHE A 33 -5.41 -5.80 6.40
N ILE A 34 -4.98 -7.01 6.00
CA ILE A 34 -4.22 -7.21 4.76
C ILE A 34 -5.05 -6.75 3.54
N SER A 35 -6.32 -7.16 3.43
CA SER A 35 -7.21 -6.66 2.37
C SER A 35 -7.27 -5.14 2.35
N GLN A 36 -7.40 -4.49 3.52
CA GLN A 36 -7.41 -3.03 3.56
C GLN A 36 -6.09 -2.42 3.07
N VAL A 37 -4.92 -2.99 3.40
CA VAL A 37 -3.64 -2.48 2.89
C VAL A 37 -3.57 -2.59 1.37
N LEU A 38 -3.98 -3.72 0.79
CA LEU A 38 -3.99 -3.92 -0.66
C LEU A 38 -4.95 -2.94 -1.36
N ASP A 39 -6.12 -2.73 -0.79
CA ASP A 39 -7.13 -1.78 -1.27
C ASP A 39 -6.63 -0.32 -1.24
N GLU A 40 -5.99 0.11 -0.15
CA GLU A 40 -5.45 1.48 -0.05
C GLU A 40 -4.25 1.69 -1.01
N VAL A 41 -3.43 0.65 -1.24
CA VAL A 41 -2.37 0.68 -2.27
C VAL A 41 -2.96 0.75 -3.66
N SER A 42 -4.04 0.00 -3.94
CA SER A 42 -4.70 0.01 -5.24
C SER A 42 -5.26 1.39 -5.54
N GLN A 43 -6.06 1.95 -4.62
CA GLN A 43 -6.62 3.30 -4.75
C GLN A 43 -5.54 4.38 -4.91
N LEU A 44 -4.40 4.25 -4.23
CA LEU A 44 -3.29 5.21 -4.37
C LEU A 44 -2.67 5.21 -5.78
N LEU A 45 -2.71 4.07 -6.48
CA LEU A 45 -2.06 3.87 -7.77
C LEU A 45 -3.04 3.86 -8.97
N GLU A 46 -4.34 3.91 -8.71
CA GLU A 46 -5.38 4.14 -9.73
C GLU A 46 -5.47 5.62 -10.17
N GLU A 47 -4.82 6.52 -9.45
CA GLU A 47 -4.80 7.95 -9.76
C GLU A 47 -3.88 8.28 -10.95
N ASP A 48 -3.98 9.52 -11.44
CA ASP A 48 -3.31 10.01 -12.64
C ASP A 48 -1.78 9.95 -12.49
N LEU A 49 -1.16 9.04 -13.26
CA LEU A 49 0.26 8.73 -13.24
C LEU A 49 0.95 9.19 -14.53
N ASP A 50 0.33 10.10 -15.27
CA ASP A 50 0.81 10.60 -16.56
C ASP A 50 2.20 11.27 -16.48
N THR A 51 2.63 11.65 -15.27
CA THR A 51 3.91 12.33 -15.02
C THR A 51 5.09 11.38 -14.80
N VAL A 52 4.86 10.08 -14.54
CA VAL A 52 5.95 9.12 -14.27
C VAL A 52 6.41 8.35 -15.49
N ALA A 53 7.72 8.19 -15.64
CA ALA A 53 8.34 7.36 -16.70
C ALA A 53 8.28 5.85 -16.38
N TRP A 54 7.27 5.39 -15.65
CA TRP A 54 7.13 3.98 -15.27
C TRP A 54 6.76 3.12 -16.47
N ASP A 55 7.28 1.88 -16.50
CA ASP A 55 6.91 0.88 -17.50
C ASP A 55 5.42 0.52 -17.37
N GLU A 56 4.60 1.01 -18.31
CA GLU A 56 3.14 0.86 -18.35
C GLU A 56 2.71 -0.60 -18.26
N LYS A 57 3.40 -1.51 -18.97
CA LYS A 57 3.07 -2.93 -18.96
C LYS A 57 3.29 -3.50 -17.56
N LYS A 58 4.45 -3.23 -16.95
CA LYS A 58 4.74 -3.68 -15.57
C LYS A 58 3.75 -3.08 -14.57
N MET A 59 3.31 -1.84 -14.78
CA MET A 59 2.31 -1.21 -13.92
C MET A 59 0.94 -1.89 -14.03
N LYS A 60 0.49 -2.15 -15.26
CA LYS A 60 -0.75 -2.89 -15.51
C LYS A 60 -0.71 -4.30 -14.93
N ASP A 61 0.39 -5.02 -15.13
CA ASP A 61 0.59 -6.37 -14.58
C ASP A 61 0.59 -6.34 -13.04
N PHE A 62 1.22 -5.31 -12.44
CA PHE A 62 1.22 -5.10 -11.00
C PHE A 62 -0.20 -4.85 -10.46
N MET A 63 -0.96 -3.91 -11.06
CA MET A 63 -2.33 -3.61 -10.65
C MET A 63 -3.26 -4.82 -10.81
N SER A 64 -3.13 -5.57 -11.90
CA SER A 64 -3.88 -6.82 -12.10
C SER A 64 -3.59 -7.84 -11.00
N THR A 65 -2.32 -7.98 -10.61
CA THR A 65 -1.91 -8.89 -9.53
C THR A 65 -2.44 -8.42 -8.19
N LEU A 66 -2.34 -7.12 -7.90
CA LEU A 66 -2.82 -6.51 -6.67
C LEU A 66 -4.32 -6.71 -6.49
N ASN A 67 -5.12 -6.46 -7.54
CA ASN A 67 -6.56 -6.64 -7.52
C ASN A 67 -6.94 -8.11 -7.33
N THR A 68 -6.24 -9.04 -7.99
CA THR A 68 -6.45 -10.48 -7.80
C THR A 68 -6.15 -10.90 -6.35
N GLN A 69 -5.07 -10.39 -5.75
CA GLN A 69 -4.73 -10.66 -4.35
C GLN A 69 -5.75 -10.06 -3.39
N LEU A 70 -6.26 -8.85 -3.67
CA LEU A 70 -7.30 -8.20 -2.89
C LEU A 70 -8.59 -9.03 -2.88
N GLU A 71 -9.10 -9.39 -4.07
CA GLU A 71 -10.30 -10.23 -4.22
C GLU A 71 -10.15 -11.57 -3.50
N GLY A 72 -9.01 -12.24 -3.69
CA GLY A 72 -8.71 -13.50 -3.01
C GLY A 72 -8.69 -13.35 -1.49
N THR A 73 -8.08 -12.28 -0.97
CA THR A 73 -8.01 -12.03 0.48
C THR A 73 -9.39 -11.68 1.05
N GLU A 74 -10.19 -10.86 0.36
CA GLU A 74 -11.56 -10.53 0.78
C GLU A 74 -12.47 -11.76 0.79
N SER A 75 -12.30 -12.69 -0.15
CA SER A 75 -13.09 -13.93 -0.21
C SER A 75 -12.89 -14.85 1.02
N CYS A 76 -11.74 -14.73 1.70
CA CYS A 76 -11.42 -15.49 2.91
C CYS A 76 -12.08 -14.91 4.18
N VAL A 77 -12.68 -13.71 4.09
CA VAL A 77 -13.26 -13.02 5.23
C VAL A 77 -14.76 -13.29 5.31
N VAL A 78 -15.19 -13.94 6.40
CA VAL A 78 -16.59 -14.39 6.57
C VAL A 78 -17.56 -13.21 6.74
N SER A 79 -17.08 -12.09 7.29
CA SER A 79 -17.88 -10.86 7.43
C SER A 79 -17.01 -9.61 7.33
N LYS A 80 -17.47 -8.63 6.54
CA LYS A 80 -16.76 -7.35 6.40
C LYS A 80 -16.71 -6.64 7.75
N MET A 81 -15.48 -6.38 8.22
CA MET A 81 -15.25 -5.67 9.48
C MET A 81 -15.07 -4.18 9.22
N LYS A 82 -15.04 -3.38 10.28
CA LYS A 82 -14.76 -1.94 10.14
C LYS A 82 -13.31 -1.73 9.69
N LYS A 83 -13.10 -1.02 8.59
CA LYS A 83 -11.76 -0.58 8.13
C LYS A 83 -11.08 0.29 9.19
N SER A 84 -9.76 0.16 9.31
CA SER A 84 -8.90 0.99 10.15
C SER A 84 -8.89 2.41 9.63
N LYS A 85 -9.53 3.33 10.36
CA LYS A 85 -9.48 4.77 10.05
C LYS A 85 -8.05 5.33 10.09
N ARG A 86 -7.21 4.79 10.98
CA ARG A 86 -5.81 5.24 11.12
C ARG A 86 -4.98 4.89 9.90
N LEU A 87 -5.23 3.72 9.29
CA LEU A 87 -4.55 3.31 8.07
C LEU A 87 -4.99 4.19 6.89
N ASN A 88 -6.29 4.43 6.74
CA ASN A 88 -6.81 5.32 5.70
C ASN A 88 -6.26 6.76 5.82
N LEU A 89 -6.24 7.31 7.04
CA LEU A 89 -5.66 8.63 7.29
C LEU A 89 -4.17 8.67 6.99
N TYR A 90 -3.45 7.58 7.24
CA TYR A 90 -2.04 7.48 6.87
C TYR A 90 -1.85 7.57 5.35
N PHE A 91 -2.58 6.78 4.54
CA PHE A 91 -2.42 6.81 3.08
C PHE A 91 -2.82 8.15 2.48
N LYS A 92 -3.89 8.78 2.99
CA LYS A 92 -4.26 10.16 2.63
C LYS A 92 -3.15 11.16 2.96
N LYS A 93 -2.55 11.03 4.15
CA LYS A 93 -1.45 11.89 4.55
C LYS A 93 -0.21 11.66 3.68
N LEU A 94 0.14 10.40 3.40
CA LEU A 94 1.23 10.03 2.51
C LEU A 94 1.06 10.72 1.16
N ARG A 95 -0.08 10.54 0.51
CA ARG A 95 -0.40 11.19 -0.76
C ARG A 95 -0.24 12.71 -0.69
N ASN A 96 -0.92 13.37 0.25
CA ASN A 96 -0.97 14.82 0.32
C ASN A 96 0.39 15.45 0.67
N GLU A 97 1.17 14.79 1.53
CA GLU A 97 2.48 15.28 1.95
C GLU A 97 3.55 15.06 0.87
N THR A 98 3.39 14.04 0.02
CA THR A 98 4.34 13.76 -1.07
C THR A 98 3.99 14.56 -2.32
N LEU A 99 2.79 14.36 -2.87
CA LEU A 99 2.36 15.00 -4.11
C LEU A 99 1.99 16.47 -3.92
N GLY A 100 1.53 16.87 -2.73
CA GLY A 100 1.08 18.24 -2.47
C GLY A 100 2.20 19.21 -2.08
N LYS A 101 3.43 18.73 -1.86
CA LYS A 101 4.56 19.56 -1.36
C LYS A 101 5.81 19.52 -2.23
N MET A 102 5.92 18.54 -3.13
CA MET A 102 7.08 18.43 -4.01
C MET A 102 6.80 19.12 -5.34
N GLU A 103 7.79 19.86 -5.83
CA GLU A 103 7.72 20.52 -7.13
C GLU A 103 7.86 19.51 -8.29
N ASP A 104 8.61 18.43 -8.06
CA ASP A 104 8.78 17.31 -8.99
C ASP A 104 7.82 16.17 -8.64
N GLU A 105 6.73 16.07 -9.40
CA GLU A 105 5.71 15.05 -9.22
C GLU A 105 6.24 13.63 -9.53
N ALA A 106 7.15 13.50 -10.50
CA ALA A 106 7.72 12.20 -10.84
C ALA A 106 8.59 11.67 -9.67
N GLN A 107 9.40 12.53 -9.06
CA GLN A 107 10.16 12.19 -7.85
C GLN A 107 9.22 11.86 -6.67
N ALA A 108 8.11 12.60 -6.54
CA ALA A 108 7.11 12.36 -5.50
C ALA A 108 6.46 10.96 -5.63
N TRP A 109 6.15 10.55 -6.85
CA TRP A 109 5.64 9.19 -7.11
C TRP A 109 6.68 8.10 -6.83
N GLU A 110 7.96 8.34 -7.11
CA GLU A 110 9.04 7.41 -6.74
C GLU A 110 9.15 7.19 -5.23
N LEU A 111 8.93 8.24 -4.43
CA LEU A 111 8.83 8.15 -2.98
C LEU A 111 7.59 7.36 -2.52
N ILE A 112 6.44 7.60 -3.15
CA ILE A 112 5.23 6.80 -2.90
C ILE A 112 5.50 5.33 -3.22
N ARG A 113 6.14 5.02 -4.35
CA ARG A 113 6.48 3.66 -4.75
C ARG A 113 7.38 2.95 -3.74
N LYS A 114 8.34 3.68 -3.14
CA LYS A 114 9.18 3.18 -2.04
C LYS A 114 8.34 2.80 -0.82
N GLU A 115 7.40 3.65 -0.41
CA GLU A 115 6.51 3.37 0.73
C GLU A 115 5.54 2.22 0.42
N VAL A 116 4.97 2.16 -0.78
CA VAL A 116 4.16 1.01 -1.25
C VAL A 116 4.96 -0.29 -1.16
N HIS A 117 6.20 -0.31 -1.63
CA HIS A 117 7.06 -1.49 -1.52
C HIS A 117 7.26 -1.94 -0.06
N LYS A 118 7.41 -0.98 0.86
CA LYS A 118 7.52 -1.26 2.29
C LYS A 118 6.21 -1.84 2.86
N HIS A 119 5.06 -1.32 2.45
CA HIS A 119 3.75 -1.88 2.82
C HIS A 119 3.59 -3.34 2.34
N LEU A 120 3.96 -3.61 1.09
CA LEU A 120 3.84 -4.96 0.51
C LEU A 120 4.79 -5.96 1.18
N LYS A 121 6.00 -5.55 1.58
CA LYS A 121 6.88 -6.39 2.41
C LYS A 121 6.27 -6.76 3.76
N TRP A 122 5.57 -5.81 4.39
CA TRP A 122 4.84 -6.11 5.62
C TRP A 122 3.65 -7.04 5.37
N VAL A 123 2.91 -6.85 4.27
CA VAL A 123 1.83 -7.77 3.88
C VAL A 123 2.37 -9.19 3.70
N ASP A 124 3.47 -9.35 2.95
CA ASP A 124 4.13 -10.65 2.73
C ASP A 124 4.55 -11.31 4.05
N LEU A 125 5.18 -10.55 4.96
CA LEU A 125 5.53 -11.02 6.30
C LEU A 125 4.29 -11.47 7.10
N LEU A 126 3.22 -10.68 7.07
CA LEU A 126 1.99 -10.97 7.81
C LEU A 126 1.25 -12.19 7.25
N ALA A 127 1.20 -12.33 5.92
CA ALA A 127 0.63 -13.48 5.24
C ALA A 127 1.44 -14.76 5.53
N SER A 128 2.77 -14.64 5.59
CA SER A 128 3.70 -15.74 5.86
C SER A 128 3.78 -16.16 7.34
N THR A 129 3.20 -15.39 8.27
CA THR A 129 3.20 -15.72 9.73
C THR A 129 2.26 -16.89 10.06
N ARG A 130 1.73 -17.61 9.05
CA ARG A 130 0.88 -18.79 9.22
C ARG A 130 1.57 -20.06 8.72
N LEU A 131 2.59 -20.49 9.47
CA LEU A 131 3.00 -21.88 9.59
C LEU A 131 3.11 -22.22 11.07
#